data_AF-A0A485N7A4-F1
#
_entry.id   AF-A0A485N7A4-F1
#
_cell.length_a   1.000
_cell.length_b   1.000
_cell.length_c   1.000
_cell.angle_alpha   90.00
_cell.angle_beta   90.00
_cell.angle_gamma   90.00
#
_symmetry.space_group_name_H-M   'P 1'
#
loop_
_entity.id
_entity.type
_entity.pdbx_description
1 polymer ?
#
loop_
_entity_poly.entity_id
_entity_poly.type
_entity_poly.pdbx_seq_one_letter_code
_entity_poly.pdbx_strand_id
1 'polypeptide(L)'
;MRTFSMSHAATFPKTQDASCQHLRTCLSPPPCPPPHLKPSPRQSPMAPWSREAVLSLYRALLRQGRELRYTDRDFYLASIRREFRKNQKLEDPEARERQLEKGLVFLHSKLGGII
;
A
#
# COMPACT_ATOMS: atom_id res chain seq x y z
N MET A 1 -47.39 -43.90 -13.63
CA MET A 1 -46.82 -44.40 -14.90
C MET A 1 -45.36 -44.75 -14.66
N ARG A 2 -45.00 -46.03 -14.82
CA ARG A 2 -43.61 -46.50 -14.93
C ARG A 2 -43.12 -46.17 -16.34
N THR A 3 -41.84 -45.85 -16.52
CA THR A 3 -40.92 -46.46 -17.52
C THR A 3 -39.53 -45.81 -17.54
N PHE A 4 -38.51 -46.69 -17.51
CA PHE A 4 -37.22 -46.69 -18.24
C PHE A 4 -36.25 -45.49 -18.10
N SER A 5 -35.04 -45.64 -17.55
CA SER A 5 -33.88 -46.47 -17.97
C SER A 5 -33.26 -46.03 -19.30
N MET A 6 -32.02 -45.52 -19.25
CA MET A 6 -30.89 -45.67 -20.19
C MET A 6 -29.70 -44.90 -19.56
N SER A 7 -28.71 -45.54 -18.92
CA SER A 7 -27.55 -46.23 -19.53
C SER A 7 -26.85 -45.42 -20.61
N HIS A 8 -25.69 -44.84 -20.27
CA HIS A 8 -24.55 -44.81 -21.19
C HIS A 8 -23.26 -45.05 -20.40
N ALA A 9 -22.71 -46.25 -20.63
CA ALA A 9 -21.32 -46.56 -20.37
C ALA A 9 -20.46 -45.89 -21.45
N ALA A 10 -19.42 -45.18 -21.04
CA ALA A 10 -18.35 -44.75 -21.94
C ALA A 10 -17.06 -45.44 -21.50
N THR A 11 -16.82 -46.55 -22.16
CA THR A 11 -15.56 -47.29 -22.25
C THR A 11 -14.43 -46.36 -22.67
N PHE A 12 -13.38 -46.25 -21.86
CA PHE A 12 -12.07 -45.75 -22.31
C PHE A 12 -11.13 -46.94 -22.48
N PRO A 13 -10.78 -47.32 -23.71
CA PRO A 13 -9.59 -48.11 -23.95
C PRO A 13 -8.42 -47.19 -24.34
N LYS A 14 -7.23 -47.73 -24.14
CA LYS A 14 -6.10 -47.74 -25.10
C LYS A 14 -4.80 -47.13 -24.57
N THR A 15 -4.01 -48.08 -24.07
CA THR A 15 -2.55 -48.17 -24.09
C THR A 15 -1.92 -47.71 -25.42
N GLN A 16 -0.63 -47.37 -25.33
CA GLN A 16 0.45 -47.34 -26.36
C GLN A 16 0.90 -45.91 -26.68
N ASP A 17 2.09 -45.53 -26.20
CA ASP A 17 3.43 -45.81 -26.77
C ASP A 17 3.74 -44.86 -27.92
N ALA A 18 4.71 -43.98 -27.71
CA ALA A 18 5.58 -43.50 -28.77
C ALA A 18 6.72 -42.66 -28.18
N SER A 19 7.90 -43.29 -28.13
CA SER A 19 9.11 -42.80 -28.77
C SER A 19 9.68 -41.42 -28.36
N CYS A 20 10.85 -41.51 -27.73
CA CYS A 20 11.96 -40.59 -27.94
C CYS A 20 12.10 -40.19 -29.43
N GLN A 21 12.47 -38.94 -29.68
CA GLN A 21 13.68 -38.53 -30.41
C GLN A 21 13.46 -37.18 -31.13
N HIS A 22 14.58 -36.47 -31.27
CA HIS A 22 14.85 -35.35 -32.17
C HIS A 22 14.72 -33.92 -31.61
N LEU A 23 15.82 -33.51 -30.97
CA LEU A 23 16.68 -32.40 -31.42
C LEU A 23 15.96 -31.13 -31.90
N ARG A 24 15.92 -30.11 -31.03
CA ARG A 24 15.94 -28.71 -31.45
C ARG A 24 16.91 -27.92 -30.59
N THR A 25 18.07 -27.68 -31.18
CA THR A 25 18.64 -26.34 -31.38
C THR A 25 18.72 -25.44 -30.16
N CYS A 26 19.96 -25.28 -29.68
CA CYS A 26 20.42 -24.11 -28.95
C CYS A 26 19.91 -22.82 -29.60
N LEU A 27 19.09 -22.05 -28.89
CA LEU A 27 19.06 -20.60 -29.06
C LEU A 27 18.52 -19.96 -27.78
N SER A 28 19.44 -19.61 -26.89
CA SER A 28 19.18 -18.73 -25.76
C SER A 28 18.59 -17.41 -26.28
N PRO A 29 17.39 -16.98 -25.85
CA PRO A 29 16.98 -15.59 -26.06
C PRO A 29 17.76 -14.66 -25.10
N PRO A 30 18.16 -13.46 -25.52
CA PRO A 30 18.94 -12.53 -24.70
C PRO A 30 18.14 -12.02 -23.49
N PRO A 31 18.81 -11.67 -22.37
CA PRO A 31 18.14 -11.02 -21.25
C PRO A 31 17.55 -9.68 -21.73
N CYS A 32 16.27 -9.47 -21.42
CA CYS A 32 15.56 -8.23 -21.70
C CYS A 32 16.35 -7.03 -21.14
N PRO A 33 16.46 -5.90 -21.88
CA PRO A 33 17.07 -4.70 -21.36
C PRO A 33 16.27 -4.15 -20.18
N PRO A 34 16.94 -3.57 -19.16
CA PRO A 34 16.27 -3.03 -17.98
C PRO A 34 15.36 -1.86 -18.35
N PRO A 35 14.20 -1.70 -17.69
CA PRO A 35 13.41 -0.49 -17.80
C PRO A 35 14.15 0.66 -17.11
N HIS A 36 14.88 1.46 -17.88
CA HIS A 36 15.31 2.78 -17.48
C HIS A 36 14.11 3.74 -17.54
N LEU A 37 13.33 3.81 -16.46
CA LEU A 37 12.63 5.05 -16.11
C LEU A 37 12.81 5.27 -14.61
N LYS A 38 13.78 6.14 -14.33
CA LYS A 38 14.06 6.72 -13.02
C LYS A 38 12.78 7.42 -12.52
N PRO A 39 12.20 7.08 -11.37
CA PRO A 39 11.62 8.12 -10.56
C PRO A 39 12.83 8.90 -10.04
N SER A 40 13.10 10.07 -10.63
CA SER A 40 13.94 11.05 -9.95
C SER A 40 13.19 11.39 -8.67
N PRO A 41 13.61 10.95 -7.47
CA PRO A 41 13.07 11.54 -6.29
C PRO A 41 13.73 12.91 -6.28
N ARG A 42 12.96 13.97 -6.51
CA ARG A 42 13.34 15.27 -5.97
C ARG A 42 13.34 15.05 -4.46
N GLN A 43 14.47 14.57 -3.94
CA GLN A 43 14.68 14.26 -2.54
C GLN A 43 14.68 15.61 -1.82
N SER A 44 13.49 16.07 -1.45
CA SER A 44 13.39 16.89 -0.26
C SER A 44 13.94 16.03 0.89
N PRO A 45 14.86 16.53 1.73
CA PRO A 45 15.54 15.73 2.75
C PRO A 45 14.63 15.27 3.90
N MET A 46 13.32 15.39 3.75
CA MET A 46 12.33 15.01 4.74
C MET A 46 11.63 13.72 4.32
N ALA A 47 11.26 12.92 5.34
CA ALA A 47 10.82 11.54 5.17
C ALA A 47 9.77 11.39 4.05
N PRO A 48 9.96 10.44 3.11
CA PRO A 48 9.04 10.26 2.00
C PRO A 48 7.63 9.98 2.53
N TRP A 49 6.62 10.56 1.88
CA TRP A 49 5.22 10.28 2.20
C TRP A 49 4.98 8.77 2.15
N SER A 50 4.77 8.17 3.33
CA SER A 50 4.47 6.76 3.49
C SER A 50 3.31 6.57 4.45
N ARG A 51 2.53 5.51 4.24
CA ARG A 51 1.41 5.16 5.12
C ARG A 51 1.87 5.01 6.58
N GLU A 52 3.06 4.46 6.77
CA GLU A 52 3.68 4.27 8.08
C GLU A 52 4.05 5.60 8.73
N ALA A 53 4.62 6.55 7.98
CA ALA A 53 4.97 7.88 8.47
C ALA A 53 3.72 8.64 8.94
N VAL A 54 2.64 8.58 8.16
CA VAL A 54 1.34 9.21 8.52
C VAL A 54 0.77 8.61 9.81
N LEU A 55 0.77 7.27 9.93
CA LEU A 55 0.26 6.59 11.12
C LEU A 55 1.15 6.81 12.35
N SER A 56 2.46 6.88 12.15
CA SER A 56 3.43 7.18 13.21
C SER A 56 3.20 8.58 13.76
N LEU A 57 3.07 9.58 12.89
CA LEU A 57 2.74 10.95 13.27
C LEU A 57 1.40 11.02 14.01
N TYR A 58 0.36 10.37 13.49
CA TYR A 58 -0.95 10.34 14.13
C TYR A 58 -0.85 9.78 15.56
N ARG A 59 -0.18 8.63 15.74
CA ARG A 59 0.03 8.03 17.07
C ARG A 59 0.86 8.92 17.99
N ALA A 60 1.87 9.59 17.46
CA ALA A 60 2.69 10.51 18.25
C ALA A 60 1.87 11.71 18.76
N LEU A 61 1.05 12.32 17.92
CA LEU A 61 0.14 13.40 18.31
C LEU A 61 -0.86 12.95 19.38
N LEU A 62 -1.42 11.74 19.25
CA LEU A 62 -2.31 11.17 20.28
C LEU A 62 -1.60 10.96 21.62
N ARG A 63 -0.34 10.52 21.60
CA ARG A 63 0.46 10.35 22.83
C ARG A 63 0.75 11.69 23.48
N GLN A 64 1.13 12.69 22.70
CA GLN A 64 1.38 14.05 23.19
C GLN A 64 0.10 14.68 23.76
N GLY A 65 -1.05 14.44 23.12
CA GLY A 65 -2.38 14.79 23.61
C GLY A 65 -2.72 14.25 25.02
N ARG A 66 -2.03 13.20 25.50
CA ARG A 66 -2.19 12.69 26.87
C ARG A 66 -1.41 13.49 27.91
N GLU A 67 -0.38 14.21 27.48
CA GLU A 67 0.47 15.06 28.33
C GLU A 67 -0.13 16.46 28.53
N LEU A 68 -1.07 16.87 27.66
CA LEU A 68 -1.80 18.14 27.78
C LEU A 68 -2.49 18.25 29.15
N ARG A 69 -2.19 19.33 29.86
CA ARG A 69 -2.79 19.62 31.18
C ARG A 69 -3.81 20.74 31.15
N TYR A 70 -3.59 21.77 30.36
CA TYR A 70 -4.39 23.00 30.45
C TYR A 70 -5.35 23.21 29.29
N THR A 71 -5.31 22.33 28.29
CA THR A 71 -6.17 22.38 27.12
C THR A 71 -7.17 21.23 27.10
N ASP A 72 -8.34 21.48 26.50
CA ASP A 72 -9.36 20.47 26.33
C ASP A 72 -8.85 19.37 25.39
N ARG A 73 -8.59 18.20 25.99
CA ARG A 73 -8.07 17.04 25.29
C ARG A 73 -9.03 16.53 24.23
N ASP A 74 -10.34 16.57 24.48
CA ASP A 74 -11.33 16.06 23.54
C ASP A 74 -11.43 16.98 22.32
N PHE A 75 -11.34 18.29 22.54
CA PHE A 75 -11.23 19.27 21.45
C PHE A 75 -9.95 19.08 20.63
N TYR A 76 -8.80 18.86 21.29
CA TYR A 76 -7.53 18.58 20.62
C TYR A 76 -7.65 17.31 19.76
N LEU A 77 -8.13 16.20 20.32
CA LEU A 77 -8.30 14.94 19.61
C LEU A 77 -9.29 15.05 18.44
N ALA A 78 -10.40 15.77 18.62
CA ALA A 78 -11.36 16.05 17.56
C ALA A 78 -10.72 16.86 16.42
N SER A 79 -9.90 17.85 16.76
CA SER A 79 -9.18 18.68 15.80
C SER A 79 -8.17 17.86 14.98
N ILE A 80 -7.37 17.02 15.63
CA ILE A 80 -6.45 16.10 14.94
C ILE A 80 -7.22 15.17 13.99
N ARG A 81 -8.30 14.52 14.46
CA ARG A 81 -9.12 13.64 13.61
C ARG A 81 -9.70 14.37 12.40
N ARG A 82 -10.16 15.62 12.59
CA ARG A 82 -10.74 16.45 11.53
C ARG A 82 -9.71 16.79 10.47
N GLU A 83 -8.51 17.19 10.86
CA GLU A 83 -7.44 17.54 9.92
C GLU A 83 -6.99 16.33 9.10
N PHE A 84 -6.76 15.17 9.73
CA PHE A 84 -6.41 13.95 9.01
C PHE A 84 -7.52 13.50 8.05
N ARG A 85 -8.79 13.63 8.44
CA ARG A 85 -9.93 13.27 7.56
C ARG A 85 -10.06 14.21 6.36
N LYS A 86 -9.79 15.51 6.52
CA LYS A 86 -9.74 16.46 5.40
C LYS A 86 -8.59 16.12 4.45
N ASN A 87 -7.41 15.89 5.00
CA ASN A 87 -6.20 15.63 4.22
C ASN A 87 -6.22 14.26 3.52
N GLN A 88 -6.97 13.28 4.02
CA GLN A 88 -7.20 12.00 3.33
C GLN A 88 -7.90 12.15 1.98
N LYS A 89 -8.71 13.20 1.81
CA LYS A 89 -9.43 13.47 0.56
C LYS A 89 -8.59 14.26 -0.46
N LEU A 90 -7.40 14.72 -0.10
CA LEU A 90 -6.50 15.40 -1.04
C LEU A 90 -6.00 14.38 -2.05
N GLU A 91 -6.22 14.63 -3.33
CA GLU A 91 -5.75 13.75 -4.42
C GLU A 91 -4.30 14.05 -4.82
N ASP A 92 -3.85 15.29 -4.61
CA ASP A 92 -2.51 15.73 -4.98
C ASP A 92 -1.42 15.14 -4.04
N PRO A 93 -0.46 14.35 -4.57
CA PRO A 93 0.61 13.77 -3.78
C PRO A 93 1.58 14.82 -3.18
N GLU A 94 1.84 15.94 -3.87
CA GLU A 94 2.72 16.98 -3.33
C GLU A 94 2.08 17.68 -2.11
N ALA A 95 0.77 17.98 -2.19
CA ALA A 95 0.03 18.54 -1.06
C ALA A 95 0.04 17.60 0.16
N ARG A 96 -0.01 16.27 -0.05
CA ARG A 96 0.06 15.29 1.04
C ARG A 96 1.43 15.30 1.73
N GLU A 97 2.49 15.42 0.96
CA GLU A 97 3.86 15.49 1.49
C GLU A 97 4.06 16.75 2.33
N ARG A 98 3.65 17.92 1.81
CA ARG A 98 3.72 19.19 2.55
C ARG A 98 2.88 19.18 3.84
N GLN A 99 1.72 18.54 3.82
CA GLN A 99 0.89 18.37 5.03
C GLN A 99 1.53 17.45 6.07
N LEU A 100 2.19 16.37 5.62
CA LEU A 100 2.92 15.48 6.50
C LEU A 100 4.09 16.22 7.16
N GLU A 101 4.86 16.97 6.38
CA GLU A 101 5.96 17.82 6.86
C GLU A 101 5.47 18.84 7.89
N LYS A 102 4.39 19.58 7.57
CA LYS A 102 3.76 20.52 8.50
C LYS A 102 3.36 19.84 9.82
N GLY A 103 2.77 18.64 9.75
CA GLY A 103 2.37 17.88 10.93
C GLY A 103 3.56 17.42 11.79
N LEU A 104 4.67 17.03 11.16
CA LEU A 104 5.91 16.69 11.85
C LEU A 104 6.52 17.91 12.56
N VAL A 105 6.57 19.07 11.89
CA VAL A 105 7.02 20.33 12.52
C VAL A 105 6.11 20.71 13.69
N PHE A 106 4.79 20.54 13.55
CA PHE A 106 3.83 20.78 14.63
C PHE A 106 4.07 19.86 15.83
N LEU A 107 4.36 18.58 15.60
CA LEU A 107 4.71 17.64 16.66
C LEU A 107 6.02 18.03 17.37
N HIS A 108 7.07 18.33 16.60
CA HIS A 108 8.41 18.65 17.10
C HIS A 108 8.46 19.99 17.85
N SER A 109 7.65 20.96 17.45
CA SER A 109 7.50 22.25 18.13
C SER A 109 6.64 22.17 19.41
N LYS A 110 6.43 20.97 19.97
CA LYS A 110 5.52 20.71 21.10
C LYS A 110 4.14 21.31 20.88
N LEU A 111 3.55 21.04 19.71
CA LEU A 111 2.21 21.51 19.33
C LEU A 111 2.12 23.04 19.22
N GLY A 112 3.24 23.74 19.01
CA GLY A 112 3.28 25.21 19.02
C GLY A 112 3.19 25.82 20.42
N GLY A 113 3.62 25.08 21.46
CA GLY A 113 3.58 25.55 22.84
C GLY A 113 2.26 25.30 23.57
N ILE A 114 1.47 24.33 23.12
CA ILE A 114 0.28 23.89 23.86
C ILE A 114 0.74 23.06 25.06
N ILE A 115 0.44 23.54 26.27
CA ILE A 115 0.79 22.94 27.58
C ILE A 115 -0.46 22.34 28.22
#